data_AF-L8I7T1-F1
#
_entry.id   AF-L8I7T1-F1
#
_cell.length_a   1.000
_cell.length_b   1.000
_cell.length_c   1.000
_cell.angle_alpha   90.00
_cell.angle_beta   90.00
_cell.angle_gamma   90.00
#
_symmetry.space_group_name_H-M   'P 1'
#
loop_
_entity.id
_entity.type
_entity.pdbx_description
1 polymer ?
#
loop_
_entity_poly.entity_id
_entity_poly.type
_entity_poly.pdbx_seq_one_letter_code
_entity_poly.pdbx_strand_id
1 'polypeptide(L)'
;GDSKNDSWIFALAVLLSSTCIYNSMGTINHQALEQLHYVTELTELIRIKSSPISDDVEDSVEFVRFFPDFVWTVRDFMLELEFDGNPITEDEYLENALKLIPGIRAGARW
;
A
#
# COMPACT_ATOMS: atom_id res chain seq x y z
N GLY A 1 16.38 13.64 9.03
CA GLY A 1 16.74 12.75 7.92
C GLY A 1 16.54 13.49 6.64
N ASP A 2 17.33 13.18 5.61
CA ASP A 2 17.00 13.57 4.24
C ASP A 2 15.90 12.63 3.76
N SER A 3 14.72 13.16 3.45
CA SER A 3 13.55 12.36 3.08
C SER A 3 13.82 11.45 1.88
N LYS A 4 14.73 11.84 0.98
CA LYS A 4 15.13 11.01 -0.17
C LYS A 4 15.90 9.75 0.24
N ASN A 5 16.72 9.81 1.29
CA ASN A 5 17.47 8.64 1.74
C ASN A 5 16.57 7.66 2.48
N ASP A 6 15.60 8.17 3.25
CA ASP A 6 14.61 7.36 3.95
C ASP A 6 13.78 6.53 2.95
N SER A 7 13.45 7.11 1.80
CA SER A 7 12.82 6.45 0.65
C SER A 7 13.62 5.24 0.12
N TRP A 8 14.93 5.43 -0.12
CA TRP A 8 15.78 4.39 -0.67
C TRP A 8 16.02 3.25 0.33
N ILE A 9 16.19 3.58 1.61
CA ILE A 9 16.32 2.59 2.68
C ILE A 9 15.04 1.76 2.76
N PHE A 10 13.88 2.41 2.68
CA PHE A 10 12.59 1.71 2.70
C PHE A 10 12.41 0.81 1.47
N ALA A 11 12.67 1.31 0.27
CA ALA A 11 12.55 0.53 -0.96
C ALA A 11 13.48 -0.69 -0.96
N LEU A 12 14.72 -0.54 -0.48
CA LEU A 12 15.65 -1.67 -0.31
C LEU A 12 15.14 -2.66 0.73
N ALA A 13 14.59 -2.19 1.86
CA ALA A 13 14.03 -3.07 2.88
C ALA A 13 12.87 -3.91 2.33
N VAL A 14 11.97 -3.32 1.53
CA VAL A 14 10.88 -4.04 0.86
C VAL A 14 11.44 -5.09 -0.09
N LEU A 15 12.33 -4.71 -1.01
CA LEU A 15 12.87 -5.63 -2.03
C LEU A 15 13.68 -6.79 -1.45
N LEU A 16 14.34 -6.59 -0.30
CA LEU A 16 15.17 -7.60 0.33
C LEU A 16 14.39 -8.45 1.35
N SER A 17 13.15 -8.09 1.65
CA SER A 17 12.31 -8.79 2.61
C SER A 17 11.46 -9.88 1.95
N SER A 18 11.16 -10.94 2.70
CA SER A 18 10.08 -11.88 2.36
C SER A 18 8.74 -11.43 2.95
N THR A 19 8.78 -10.61 4.00
CA THR A 19 7.60 -10.01 4.64
C THR A 19 7.94 -8.58 5.05
N CYS A 20 7.11 -7.63 4.64
CA CYS A 20 7.22 -6.22 4.98
C CYS A 20 6.21 -5.90 6.09
N ILE A 21 6.73 -5.46 7.24
CA ILE A 21 5.91 -5.05 8.37
C ILE A 21 5.88 -3.52 8.41
N TYR A 22 4.76 -2.92 8.03
CA TYR A 22 4.53 -1.48 8.14
C TYR A 22 3.87 -1.15 9.47
N ASN A 23 4.49 -0.25 10.25
CA ASN A 23 4.06 0.04 11.60
C ASN A 23 3.63 1.50 11.76
N SER A 24 2.38 1.74 12.13
CA SER A 24 1.85 3.07 12.46
C SER A 24 1.18 3.10 13.83
N MET A 25 1.03 4.29 14.40
CA MET A 25 0.27 4.53 15.64
C MET A 25 -1.14 5.03 15.30
N GLY A 26 -2.13 4.72 16.11
CA GLY A 26 -3.50 5.20 15.97
C GLY A 26 -4.32 4.33 15.01
N THR A 27 -4.79 4.91 13.92
CA THR A 27 -5.68 4.26 12.95
C THR A 27 -5.09 4.38 11.54
N ILE A 28 -5.59 3.57 10.60
CA ILE A 28 -5.24 3.75 9.19
C ILE A 28 -5.98 5.00 8.69
N ASN A 29 -5.23 6.09 8.53
CA ASN A 29 -5.74 7.39 8.10
C ASN A 29 -5.09 7.81 6.78
N HIS A 30 -5.57 8.92 6.21
CA HIS A 30 -5.09 9.43 4.93
C HIS A 30 -3.57 9.66 4.92
N GLN A 31 -3.01 10.22 6.00
CA GLN A 31 -1.58 10.48 6.10
C GLN A 31 -0.75 9.18 6.04
N ALA A 32 -1.21 8.12 6.72
CA ALA A 32 -0.53 6.84 6.69
C ALA A 32 -0.63 6.17 5.29
N LEU A 33 -1.74 6.38 4.58
CA LEU A 33 -1.91 5.97 3.19
C LEU A 33 -1.03 6.77 2.22
N GLU A 34 -0.86 8.08 2.41
CA GLU A 34 0.05 8.90 1.59
C GLU A 34 1.51 8.44 1.74
N GLN A 35 1.92 8.12 2.96
CA GLN A 35 3.25 7.54 3.22
C GLN A 35 3.41 6.18 2.55
N LEU A 36 2.36 5.36 2.53
CA LEU A 36 2.35 4.08 1.83
C LEU A 36 2.32 4.24 0.29
N HIS A 37 1.58 5.22 -0.25
CA HIS A 37 1.53 5.48 -1.69
C HIS A 37 2.91 5.78 -2.27
N TYR A 38 3.74 6.49 -1.51
CA TYR A 38 5.11 6.77 -1.87
C TYR A 38 5.98 5.49 -1.97
N VAL A 39 5.66 4.44 -1.21
CA VAL A 39 6.26 3.10 -1.34
C VAL A 39 5.85 2.46 -2.65
N THR A 40 4.58 2.57 -3.03
CA THR A 40 4.05 2.00 -4.28
C THR A 40 4.75 2.61 -5.49
N GLU A 41 4.95 3.94 -5.52
CA GLU A 41 5.69 4.64 -6.59
C GLU A 41 7.14 4.18 -6.71
N LEU A 42 7.84 4.00 -5.58
CA LEU A 42 9.22 3.48 -5.60
C LEU A 42 9.28 2.05 -6.12
N THR A 43 8.27 1.25 -5.79
CA THR A 43 8.22 -0.14 -6.26
C THR A 43 7.88 -0.22 -7.75
N GLU A 44 7.04 0.68 -8.27
CA GLU A 44 6.84 0.85 -9.71
C GLU A 44 8.14 1.30 -10.42
N LEU A 45 8.93 2.20 -9.83
CA LEU A 45 10.23 2.59 -10.38
C LEU A 45 11.22 1.43 -10.45
N ILE A 46 11.17 0.49 -9.48
CA ILE A 46 11.99 -0.73 -9.52
C ILE A 46 11.48 -1.69 -10.60
N ARG A 47 10.16 -1.81 -10.78
CA ARG A 47 9.54 -2.57 -11.88
C ARG A 47 10.05 -2.11 -13.25
N ILE A 48 10.03 -0.80 -13.48
CA ILE A 48 10.47 -0.17 -14.73
C ILE A 48 11.96 -0.40 -15.02
N LYS A 49 12.79 -0.50 -13.98
CA LYS A 49 14.26 -0.67 -14.13
C LYS A 49 14.71 -2.12 -14.23
N SER A 50 13.92 -3.07 -13.75
CA SER A 50 14.26 -4.50 -13.74
C SER A 50 13.81 -5.23 -15.01
N SER A 51 12.84 -4.70 -15.75
CA SER A 51 12.37 -5.26 -17.04
C SER A 51 12.41 -4.18 -18.14
N PRO A 52 13.12 -4.37 -19.27
CA PRO A 52 13.07 -3.45 -20.38
C PRO A 52 11.74 -3.65 -21.11
N ILE A 53 10.75 -2.80 -20.79
CA ILE A 53 9.46 -2.59 -21.48
C ILE A 53 9.29 -3.50 -22.72
N SER A 54 8.74 -4.69 -22.51
CA SER A 54 8.01 -5.41 -23.53
C SER A 54 6.55 -5.37 -23.13
N ASP A 55 5.73 -4.74 -23.98
CA ASP A 55 4.31 -4.41 -23.82
C ASP A 55 3.36 -5.63 -23.70
N ASP A 56 3.84 -6.77 -23.21
CA ASP A 56 3.07 -8.00 -23.15
C ASP A 56 2.53 -8.27 -21.73
N VAL A 57 1.23 -8.49 -21.70
CA VAL A 57 0.29 -8.60 -20.58
C VAL A 57 0.63 -9.72 -19.57
N GLU A 58 1.75 -10.43 -19.77
CA GLU A 58 2.26 -11.53 -18.95
C GLU A 58 3.12 -11.06 -17.75
N ASP A 59 3.58 -9.80 -17.75
CA ASP A 59 4.55 -9.23 -16.79
C ASP A 59 3.95 -8.81 -15.42
N SER A 60 2.70 -9.21 -15.15
CA SER A 60 2.00 -8.92 -13.88
C SER A 60 2.11 -10.05 -12.87
N VAL A 61 2.09 -11.31 -13.32
CA VAL A 61 2.12 -12.49 -12.43
C VAL A 61 3.52 -12.82 -11.93
N GLU A 62 4.57 -12.57 -12.72
CA GLU A 62 5.94 -12.81 -12.28
C GLU A 62 6.41 -11.72 -11.30
N PHE A 63 5.90 -10.50 -11.42
CA PHE A 63 6.22 -9.39 -10.53
C PHE A 63 5.61 -9.55 -9.14
N VAL A 64 4.37 -10.07 -9.02
CA VAL A 64 3.75 -10.39 -7.72
C VAL A 64 4.58 -11.39 -6.92
N ARG A 65 5.33 -12.30 -7.58
CA ARG A 65 6.18 -13.30 -6.90
C ARG A 65 7.38 -12.68 -6.17
N PHE A 66 7.77 -11.46 -6.50
CA PHE A 66 8.89 -10.78 -5.87
C PHE A 66 8.48 -9.78 -4.79
N PHE A 67 7.17 -9.65 -4.52
CA PHE A 67 6.71 -8.79 -3.43
C PHE A 67 6.73 -9.54 -2.13
N PRO A 68 7.23 -8.91 -1.06
CA PRO A 68 7.05 -9.46 0.27
C PRO A 68 5.57 -9.52 0.62
N ASP A 69 5.21 -10.49 1.46
CA ASP A 69 3.93 -10.45 2.15
C ASP A 69 3.84 -9.15 2.95
N PHE A 70 2.70 -8.46 2.91
CA PHE A 70 2.53 -7.19 3.60
C PHE A 70 1.71 -7.36 4.89
N VAL A 71 2.23 -6.81 5.99
CA VAL A 71 1.55 -6.80 7.29
C VAL A 71 1.54 -5.36 7.81
N TRP A 72 0.36 -4.84 8.14
CA TRP A 72 0.22 -3.53 8.77
C TRP A 72 -0.05 -3.67 10.27
N THR A 73 0.94 -3.34 11.10
CA THR A 73 0.77 -3.29 12.55
C THR A 73 0.29 -1.91 12.99
N VAL A 74 -0.92 -1.85 13.53
CA VAL A 74 -1.53 -0.62 14.02
C VAL A 74 -1.44 -0.60 15.56
N ARG A 75 -0.59 0.28 16.11
CA ARG A 75 -0.37 0.42 17.55
C ARG A 75 -1.32 1.45 18.16
N ASP A 76 -1.60 1.31 19.45
CA ASP A 76 -2.55 2.17 20.20
C ASP A 76 -3.93 2.25 19.53
N PHE A 77 -4.37 1.10 18.98
CA PHE A 77 -5.67 0.98 18.35
C PHE A 77 -6.78 0.99 19.40
N MET A 78 -7.64 2.02 19.34
CA MET A 78 -8.73 2.26 20.30
C MET A 78 -10.12 2.22 19.65
N LEU A 79 -10.21 1.93 18.36
CA LEU A 79 -11.49 1.82 17.67
C LEU A 79 -12.12 0.46 17.93
N GLU A 80 -13.44 0.46 18.01
CA GLU A 80 -14.21 -0.78 17.94
C GLU A 80 -14.22 -1.28 16.49
N LEU A 81 -13.90 -2.55 16.29
CA LEU A 81 -13.87 -3.17 14.97
C LEU A 81 -15.29 -3.49 14.52
N GLU A 82 -16.00 -2.47 14.06
CA GLU A 82 -17.35 -2.59 13.51
C GLU A 82 -17.51 -1.85 12.18
N PHE A 83 -18.30 -2.43 11.29
CA PHE A 83 -18.70 -1.83 10.03
C PHE A 83 -20.19 -2.09 9.80
N ASP A 84 -20.97 -1.03 9.55
CA ASP A 84 -22.44 -1.08 9.43
C ASP A 84 -23.13 -1.83 10.59
N GLY A 85 -22.60 -1.68 11.81
CA GLY A 85 -23.14 -2.29 13.03
C GLY A 85 -22.86 -3.80 13.18
N ASN A 86 -22.01 -4.38 12.32
CA ASN A 86 -21.54 -5.74 12.46
C ASN A 86 -20.06 -5.74 12.87
N PRO A 87 -19.65 -6.65 13.77
CA PRO A 87 -18.23 -6.81 14.10
C PRO A 87 -17.46 -7.26 12.86
N ILE A 88 -16.27 -6.70 12.66
CA ILE A 88 -15.34 -7.04 11.58
C ILE A 88 -14.02 -7.55 12.15
N THR A 89 -13.29 -8.28 11.33
CA THR A 89 -11.92 -8.73 11.58
C THR A 89 -10.91 -7.62 11.29
N GLU A 90 -9.67 -7.80 11.76
CA GLU A 90 -8.55 -6.90 11.49
C GLU A 90 -8.23 -6.83 9.98
N ASP A 91 -8.33 -7.96 9.28
CA ASP A 91 -8.15 -8.03 7.83
C ASP A 91 -9.26 -7.27 7.11
N GLU A 92 -10.52 -7.43 7.53
CA GLU A 92 -11.64 -6.64 6.99
C GLU A 92 -11.48 -5.14 7.25
N TYR A 93 -10.92 -4.75 8.41
CA TYR A 93 -10.58 -3.35 8.69
C TYR A 93 -9.53 -2.82 7.71
N LEU A 94 -8.46 -3.59 7.45
CA LEU A 94 -7.43 -3.24 6.47
C LEU A 94 -8.04 -3.09 5.06
N GLU A 95 -8.80 -4.08 4.60
CA GLU A 95 -9.45 -4.05 3.29
C GLU A 95 -10.40 -2.85 3.16
N ASN A 96 -11.18 -2.55 4.20
CA ASN A 96 -12.06 -1.38 4.23
C ASN A 96 -11.28 -0.06 4.16
N ALA A 97 -10.13 0.04 4.83
CA ALA A 97 -9.28 1.22 4.78
C ALA A 97 -8.60 1.42 3.41
N LEU A 98 -8.38 0.33 2.67
CA LEU A 98 -7.77 0.33 1.33
C LEU A 98 -8.80 0.44 0.20
N LYS A 99 -10.10 0.36 0.49
CA LYS A 99 -11.16 0.51 -0.53
C LYS A 99 -11.01 1.83 -1.26
N LEU A 100 -10.80 1.73 -2.57
CA LEU A 100 -10.80 2.89 -3.47
C LEU A 100 -12.15 3.60 -3.39
N ILE A 101 -12.12 4.89 -3.10
CA ILE A 101 -13.32 5.73 -3.22
C ILE A 101 -13.59 5.87 -4.73
N PRO A 102 -14.77 5.46 -5.23
CA PRO A 102 -15.11 5.64 -6.63
C PRO A 102 -15.06 7.14 -6.96
N GLY A 103 -14.07 7.54 -7.75
CA GLY A 103 -13.94 8.93 -8.15
C GLY A 103 -15.17 9.40 -8.92
N ILE A 104 -15.72 10.54 -8.51
CA ILE A 104 -16.62 11.35 -9.31
C ILE A 104 -15.93 11.60 -10.66
N ARG A 105 -16.31 10.83 -11.69
CA ARG A 105 -15.90 11.09 -13.07
C ARG A 105 -16.99 11.89 -13.77
N ALA A 106 -16.68 13.17 -14.00
CA ALA A 106 -17.02 13.97 -15.18
C ALA A 106 -18.30 13.59 -15.93
N GLY A 107 -19.41 14.23 -15.57
CA GLY A 107 -20.69 14.05 -16.28
C GLY A 107 -21.79 15.02 -15.87
N ALA A 108 -21.48 16.26 -15.51
CA ALA A 108 -22.49 17.32 -15.36
C ALA A 108 -22.10 18.47 -16.29
N ARG A 109 -22.52 18.35 -17.55
CA ARG A 109 -22.63 19.49 -18.47
C ARG A 109 -23.84 20.31 -18.00
N TRP A 110 -23.59 21.58 -17.67
CA TRP A 110 -24.59 22.63 -17.77
C TRP A 110 -24.86 22.95 -19.25
#